data_AF-A0A6V7I1Y0-F1
#
_entry.id   AF-A0A6V7I1Y0-F1
#
_cell.length_a   1.000
_cell.length_b   1.000
_cell.length_c   1.000
_cell.angle_alpha   90.00
_cell.angle_beta   90.00
_cell.angle_gamma   90.00
#
_symmetry.space_group_name_H-M   'P 1'
#
loop_
_entity.id
_entity.type
_entity.pdbx_description
1 polymer ?
#
loop_
_entity_poly.entity_id
_entity_poly.type
_entity_poly.pdbx_seq_one_letter_code
_entity_poly.pdbx_strand_id
1 'polypeptide(L)'
;RTFDITYVRVLFETPRPESWGIYRKRSENSDWQPYQFYSASCRDMYGLPDTTETVRGDDTRVLCTSEYSDISPLTKGNVAFSTLEGRPSAYQFETNPALQ
;
A
#
# COMPACT_ATOMS: atom_id res chain seq x y z
N ARG A 1 9.10 -3.60 -19.66
CA ARG A 1 7.97 -2.68 -19.94
C ARG A 1 7.49 -2.11 -18.62
N THR A 2 7.20 -0.81 -18.53
CA THR A 2 6.69 -0.14 -17.32
C THR A 2 5.18 0.07 -17.40
N PHE A 3 4.53 0.22 -16.25
CA PHE A 3 3.07 0.39 -16.14
C PHE A 3 2.74 1.43 -15.07
N ASP A 4 1.72 2.24 -15.34
CA ASP A 4 1.09 3.08 -14.34
C ASP A 4 0.04 2.24 -13.60
N ILE A 5 0.37 1.86 -12.36
CA ILE A 5 -0.48 0.98 -11.56
C ILE A 5 -1.57 1.81 -10.88
N THR A 6 -2.83 1.46 -11.11
CA THR A 6 -3.98 2.10 -10.45
C THR A 6 -4.37 1.39 -9.16
N TYR A 7 -4.40 0.06 -9.19
CA TYR A 7 -4.64 -0.75 -8.00
C TYR A 7 -3.95 -2.12 -8.09
N VAL A 8 -3.74 -2.72 -6.92
CA VAL A 8 -3.34 -4.13 -6.75
C VAL A 8 -4.39 -4.81 -5.89
N ARG A 9 -4.89 -5.96 -6.32
CA ARG A 9 -5.88 -6.74 -5.56
C ARG A 9 -5.29 -8.10 -5.22
N VAL A 10 -5.36 -8.48 -3.95
CA VAL A 10 -4.92 -9.78 -3.45
C VAL A 10 -6.13 -10.52 -2.88
N LEU A 11 -6.36 -11.73 -3.40
CA LEU A 11 -7.37 -12.65 -2.89
C LEU A 11 -6.66 -13.79 -2.17
N PHE A 12 -6.87 -13.89 -0.86
CA PHE A 12 -6.33 -14.95 -0.04
C PHE A 12 -7.30 -16.14 0.01
N GLU A 13 -6.81 -17.33 -0.36
CA GLU A 13 -7.57 -18.57 -0.19
C GLU A 13 -7.62 -19.01 1.28
N THR A 14 -6.63 -18.60 2.06
CA THR A 14 -6.49 -18.78 3.52
C THR A 14 -6.98 -17.51 4.26
N PRO A 15 -6.97 -17.51 5.60
CA PRO A 15 -7.11 -16.26 6.35
C PRO A 15 -6.02 -15.26 5.93
N ARG A 16 -6.34 -13.97 6.06
CA ARG A 16 -5.36 -12.90 5.75
C ARG A 16 -4.21 -12.97 6.77
N PRO A 17 -2.96 -12.74 6.34
CA PRO A 17 -1.83 -12.61 7.27
C PRO A 17 -2.04 -11.42 8.21
N GLU A 18 -1.53 -11.51 9.44
CA GLU A 18 -1.54 -10.38 10.37
C GLU A 18 -0.65 -9.24 9.86
N SER A 19 0.55 -9.55 9.36
CA SER A 19 1.50 -8.59 8.79
C SER A 19 1.98 -9.00 7.40
N TRP A 20 1.86 -8.11 6.42
CA TRP A 20 2.40 -8.28 5.06
C TRP A 20 2.54 -6.93 4.33
N GLY A 21 3.20 -6.95 3.16
CA GLY A 21 3.44 -5.72 2.39
C GLY A 21 3.56 -5.94 0.89
N ILE A 22 3.25 -4.88 0.15
CA ILE A 22 3.38 -4.80 -1.31
C ILE A 22 4.64 -4.01 -1.63
N TYR A 23 5.47 -4.55 -2.52
CA TYR A 23 6.69 -3.91 -3.01
C TYR A 23 6.59 -3.68 -4.52
N ARG A 24 7.27 -2.65 -5.02
CA ARG A 24 7.35 -2.33 -6.44
C ARG A 24 8.79 -2.03 -6.87
N LYS A 25 9.04 -2.10 -8.17
CA LYS A 25 10.27 -1.64 -8.83
C LYS A 25 9.90 -0.75 -10.01
N ARG A 26 10.73 0.26 -10.28
CA ARG A 26 10.55 1.13 -11.46
C ARG A 26 11.13 0.51 -12.74
N SER A 27 12.15 -0.33 -12.59
CA SER A 27 12.76 -1.11 -13.67
C SER A 27 13.29 -2.44 -13.13
N GLU A 28 13.53 -3.42 -14.01
CA GLU A 28 14.02 -4.76 -13.63
C GLU A 28 15.31 -4.69 -12.80
N ASN A 29 16.17 -3.72 -13.09
CA ASN A 29 17.47 -3.51 -12.43
C ASN A 29 17.41 -2.58 -11.21
N SER A 30 16.27 -1.95 -10.92
CA SER A 30 16.11 -1.09 -9.72
C SER A 30 15.90 -1.91 -8.45
N ASP A 31 16.13 -1.31 -7.29
CA ASP A 31 15.83 -1.93 -5.99
C ASP A 31 14.34 -1.98 -5.71
N TRP A 32 13.92 -2.99 -4.94
CA TRP A 32 12.54 -3.08 -4.46
C TRP A 32 12.26 -1.95 -3.48
N GLN A 33 11.19 -1.20 -3.74
CA GLN A 33 10.72 -0.13 -2.87
C GLN A 33 9.38 -0.54 -2.24
N PRO A 34 9.15 -0.29 -0.95
CA PRO A 34 7.86 -0.54 -0.33
C PRO A 34 6.77 0.32 -0.99
N TYR A 35 5.57 -0.24 -1.10
CA TYR A 35 4.43 0.43 -1.69
C TYR A 35 3.30 0.64 -0.67
N GLN A 36 2.96 -0.42 0.09
CA GLN A 36 1.94 -0.40 1.13
C GLN A 36 2.22 -1.52 2.14
N PHE A 37 1.97 -1.25 3.42
CA PHE A 37 2.00 -2.27 4.47
C PHE A 37 0.62 -2.47 5.11
N TYR A 38 0.39 -3.68 5.56
CA TYR A 38 -0.78 -4.08 6.35
C TYR A 38 -0.27 -4.79 7.60
N SER A 39 -0.58 -4.28 8.78
CA SER A 39 -0.16 -4.88 10.06
C SER A 39 -1.03 -4.38 11.21
N ALA A 40 -1.45 -5.27 12.12
CA ALA A 40 -2.08 -4.84 13.38
C ALA A 40 -1.06 -4.21 14.34
N SER A 41 0.23 -4.34 14.04
CA SER A 41 1.38 -3.86 14.81
C SER A 41 2.32 -2.99 13.98
N CYS A 42 1.77 -2.12 13.11
CA CYS A 42 2.52 -1.25 12.18
C CYS A 42 3.76 -0.57 12.78
N ARG A 43 3.64 -0.04 14.00
CA ARG A 43 4.73 0.67 14.68
C ARG A 43 5.88 -0.26 15.06
N ASP A 44 5.56 -1.45 15.54
CA ASP A 44 6.55 -2.42 16.01
C ASP A 44 7.16 -3.21 14.85
N MET A 45 6.34 -3.56 13.84
CA MET A 45 6.77 -4.37 12.70
C MET A 45 7.51 -3.54 11.63
N TYR A 46 7.03 -2.33 11.34
CA TYR A 46 7.54 -1.51 10.22
C TYR A 46 8.02 -0.11 10.64
N GLY A 47 7.93 0.26 11.93
CA GLY A 47 8.31 1.60 12.38
C GLY A 47 7.38 2.71 11.87
N LEU A 48 6.21 2.36 11.33
CA LEU A 48 5.26 3.28 10.74
C LEU A 48 4.04 3.45 11.65
N PRO A 49 3.43 4.65 11.72
CA PRO A 49 2.14 4.80 12.36
C PRO A 49 1.07 4.04 11.57
N ASP A 50 0.05 3.58 12.27
CA ASP A 50 -1.17 3.07 11.67
C ASP A 50 -1.98 4.26 11.11
N THR A 51 -1.93 4.43 9.78
CA THR A 51 -2.58 5.53 9.07
C THR A 51 -2.93 5.13 7.64
N THR A 52 -4.09 5.60 7.19
CA THR A 52 -4.62 5.36 5.84
C THR A 52 -4.41 6.55 4.91
N GLU A 53 -3.91 7.68 5.40
CA GLU A 53 -3.72 8.91 4.61
C GLU A 53 -2.29 9.46 4.70
N THR A 54 -1.83 10.06 3.59
CA THR A 54 -0.62 10.90 3.56
C THR A 54 -0.96 12.36 3.84
N VAL A 55 0.07 13.14 4.18
CA VAL A 55 -0.05 14.59 4.33
C VAL A 55 0.34 15.27 3.03
N ARG A 56 -0.27 16.41 2.70
CA ARG A 56 0.15 17.23 1.54
C ARG A 56 1.65 17.52 1.60
N GLY A 57 2.35 17.27 0.51
CA GLY A 57 3.81 17.45 0.43
C GLY A 57 4.62 16.19 0.76
N ASP A 58 3.96 15.13 1.25
CA ASP A 58 4.55 13.79 1.45
C ASP A 58 3.67 12.71 0.81
N ASP A 59 3.18 13.01 -0.40
CA ASP A 59 2.20 12.20 -1.11
C ASP A 59 2.77 10.86 -1.60
N THR A 60 4.07 10.61 -1.49
CA THR A 60 4.71 9.33 -1.87
C THR A 60 5.05 8.47 -0.66
N ARG A 61 4.75 8.94 0.55
CA ARG A 61 4.99 8.19 1.79
C ARG A 61 4.35 6.82 1.73
N VAL A 62 5.10 5.84 2.24
CA VAL A 62 4.60 4.48 2.46
C VAL A 62 3.70 4.49 3.68
N LEU A 63 2.50 3.96 3.52
CA LEU A 63 1.53 3.84 4.59
C LEU A 63 1.55 2.43 5.17
N CYS A 64 1.11 2.33 6.42
CA CYS A 64 0.82 1.08 7.07
C CYS A 64 -0.55 1.20 7.71
N THR A 65 -1.43 0.22 7.51
CA THR A 65 -2.75 0.20 8.14
C THR A 65 -3.03 -1.14 8.79
N SER A 66 -3.72 -1.14 9.92
CA SER A 66 -4.28 -2.36 10.52
C SER A 66 -5.54 -2.86 9.83
N GLU A 67 -6.09 -2.07 8.88
CA GLU A 67 -7.14 -2.54 8.00
C GLU A 67 -6.65 -3.77 7.24
N TYR A 68 -7.46 -4.81 7.21
CA TYR A 68 -7.15 -6.10 6.58
C TYR A 68 -6.10 -6.99 7.28
N SER A 69 -5.70 -6.65 8.51
CA SER A 69 -4.82 -7.49 9.34
C SER A 69 -5.55 -8.45 10.29
N ASP A 70 -6.88 -8.38 10.36
CA ASP A 70 -7.67 -9.37 11.09
C ASP A 70 -7.78 -10.68 10.28
N ILE A 71 -7.85 -11.80 11.01
CA ILE A 71 -7.93 -13.16 10.49
C ILE A 71 -9.23 -13.42 9.72
N SER A 72 -10.29 -12.64 9.94
CA SER A 72 -11.56 -12.76 9.24
C SER A 72 -11.54 -12.05 7.88
N PRO A 73 -12.10 -12.60 6.79
CA PRO A 73 -12.69 -13.93 6.71
C PRO A 73 -11.61 -15.01 6.62
N LEU A 74 -11.93 -16.22 7.11
CA LEU A 74 -11.00 -17.34 7.13
C LEU A 74 -10.65 -17.89 5.74
N THR A 75 -11.42 -17.51 4.72
CA THR A 75 -11.15 -17.82 3.31
C THR A 75 -11.65 -16.67 2.46
N LYS A 76 -11.13 -16.55 1.24
CA LYS A 76 -11.53 -15.52 0.27
C LYS A 76 -11.40 -14.09 0.81
N GLY A 77 -10.44 -13.88 1.71
CA GLY A 77 -10.08 -12.55 2.19
C GLY A 77 -9.59 -11.71 1.02
N ASN A 78 -10.21 -10.55 0.82
CA ASN A 78 -9.90 -9.68 -0.30
C ASN A 78 -9.30 -8.37 0.22
N VAL A 79 -8.15 -8.00 -0.32
CA VAL A 79 -7.48 -6.73 -0.02
C VAL A 79 -7.23 -6.00 -1.33
N ALA A 80 -7.73 -4.77 -1.41
CA ALA A 80 -7.49 -3.88 -2.54
C ALA A 80 -6.60 -2.74 -2.06
N PHE A 81 -5.48 -2.55 -2.74
CA PHE A 81 -4.59 -1.43 -2.59
C PHE A 81 -4.78 -0.50 -3.79
N SER A 82 -5.22 0.73 -3.56
CA SER A 82 -5.29 1.78 -4.57
C SER A 82 -4.09 2.72 -4.42
N THR A 83 -3.41 3.02 -5.52
CA THR A 83 -2.16 3.79 -5.48
C THR A 83 -2.38 5.26 -5.16
N LEU A 84 -3.60 5.76 -5.34
CA LEU A 84 -4.01 7.15 -5.14
C LEU A 84 -4.91 7.35 -3.90
N GLU A 85 -5.47 6.27 -3.35
CA GLU A 85 -6.32 6.36 -2.17
C GLU A 85 -5.52 6.84 -0.95
N GLY A 86 -6.13 7.71 -0.15
CA GLY A 86 -5.46 8.34 0.99
C GLY A 86 -4.37 9.35 0.63
N ARG A 87 -4.16 9.67 -0.66
CA ARG A 87 -3.15 10.66 -1.10
C ARG A 87 -3.84 11.95 -1.54
N PRO A 88 -3.73 13.08 -0.80
CA PRO A 88 -4.41 14.33 -1.12
C PRO A 88 -4.11 14.87 -2.51
N SER A 89 -2.90 14.65 -3.03
CA SER A 89 -2.50 15.05 -4.37
C SER A 89 -3.04 14.16 -5.49
N ALA A 90 -3.84 13.12 -5.20
CA ALA A 90 -4.48 12.28 -6.21
C ALA A 90 -5.29 13.08 -7.23
N TYR A 91 -5.99 14.14 -6.78
CA TYR A 91 -6.74 15.04 -7.66
C TYR A 91 -5.84 15.91 -8.57
N GLN A 92 -4.54 15.98 -8.29
CA GLN A 92 -3.53 16.73 -9.03
C GLN A 92 -2.53 15.80 -9.75
N PHE A 93 -2.89 14.54 -9.97
CA PHE A 93 -2.02 13.52 -10.57
C PHE A 93 -1.34 13.97 -11.87
N GLU A 94 -2.08 14.64 -12.77
CA GLU A 94 -1.54 15.13 -14.04
C GLU A 94 -0.43 16.18 -13.87
N THR A 95 -0.43 16.88 -12.74
CA THR A 95 0.49 17.98 -12.43
C THR A 95 1.53 17.64 -11.35
N ASN A 96 1.44 16.47 -10.72
CA ASN A 96 2.35 16.04 -9.66
C ASN A 96 3.25 14.88 -10.13
N PRO A 97 4.50 15.15 -10.58
CA PRO A 97 5.41 14.12 -11.07
C PRO A 97 5.89 13.16 -9.98
N ALA A 98 5.62 13.43 -8.70
CA ALA A 98 5.94 12.48 -7.62
C ALA A 98 4.99 11.27 -7.63
N LEU A 99 3.77 11.44 -8.17
CA LEU A 99 2.77 10.38 -8.29
C LEU A 99 2.83 9.64 -9.65
N GLN A 100 3.56 10.18 -10.63
CA GLN A 100 3.87 9.56 -11.94
C GLN A 100 5.13 8.67 -11.84
#